data_AF-A0A7J8QKV4-F1
#
_entry.id   AF-A0A7J8QKV4-F1
#
_cell.length_a   1.000
_cell.length_b   1.000
_cell.length_c   1.000
_cell.angle_alpha   90.00
_cell.angle_beta   90.00
_cell.angle_gamma   90.00
#
_symmetry.space_group_name_H-M   'P 1'
#
loop_
_entity.id
_entity.type
_entity.pdbx_description
1 polymer ?
#
loop_
_entity_poly.entity_id
_entity_poly.type
_entity_poly.pdbx_seq_one_letter_code
_entity_poly.pdbx_strand_id
1 'polypeptide(L)'
;MARWIGGKCRPISLRTPYPWRPRTFRSNAALEAIATAAEEKVRTVALYNYPSFSGAISALFAHLYHSRLNLPCLILPSSSVEPLRVEDFCVEGEGLDTCYLLDFIGPKGFASKLSQQAMCEVIAFDHRKPALTQIDCCGDPRVTFNVNLAKSSSAAVYEYFSNKLVSMMFPDVGAANLLNSEDQVRLEKVLKYIEDADLRRWSLPEIKAFTIGLSEWRSKLNCITNPYMYEQLLGISSSDLIAKGNLDISSRQIAANKFLDKTFKVRLGRGLYGECL
;
A
#
# COMPACT_ATOMS: atom_id res chain seq x y z
N MET A 1 60.72 25.64 -34.39
CA MET A 1 60.14 24.33 -34.01
C MET A 1 59.53 24.44 -32.62
N ALA A 2 58.27 24.00 -32.48
CA ALA A 2 57.51 23.65 -31.24
C ALA A 2 57.47 24.68 -30.09
N ARG A 3 56.35 25.42 -29.92
CA ARG A 3 55.11 25.11 -29.12
C ARG A 3 55.30 25.38 -27.61
N TRP A 4 54.86 26.53 -27.10
CA TRP A 4 53.49 26.90 -26.65
C TRP A 4 53.01 26.18 -25.36
N ILE A 5 53.04 26.96 -24.27
CA ILE A 5 52.08 27.10 -23.15
C ILE A 5 51.56 25.82 -22.48
N GLY A 6 52.13 25.49 -21.32
CA GLY A 6 51.57 24.56 -20.35
C GLY A 6 50.43 25.19 -19.55
N GLY A 7 49.20 24.96 -20.00
CA GLY A 7 47.97 25.24 -19.25
C GLY A 7 47.72 24.22 -18.15
N LYS A 8 47.24 24.70 -16.99
CA LYS A 8 46.81 23.87 -15.85
C LYS A 8 45.62 22.99 -16.25
N CYS A 9 45.82 21.68 -16.31
CA CYS A 9 44.72 20.71 -16.35
C CYS A 9 43.97 20.74 -15.01
N ARG A 10 42.72 21.21 -15.02
CA ARG A 10 41.75 20.95 -13.95
C ARG A 10 41.33 19.47 -14.03
N PRO A 11 41.20 18.74 -12.92
CA PRO A 11 40.66 17.40 -12.97
C PRO A 11 39.18 17.48 -13.36
N ILE A 12 38.82 16.74 -14.41
CA ILE A 12 37.45 16.46 -14.79
C ILE A 12 36.86 15.64 -13.65
N SER A 13 35.99 16.26 -12.85
CA SER A 13 35.17 15.56 -11.87
C SER A 13 34.29 14.56 -12.63
N LEU A 14 34.62 13.28 -12.50
CA LEU A 14 33.73 12.18 -12.87
C LEU A 14 32.38 12.44 -12.18
N ARG A 15 31.33 12.63 -12.99
CA ARG A 15 29.95 12.71 -12.52
C ARG A 15 29.66 11.42 -11.75
N THR A 16 29.42 11.57 -10.46
CA THR A 16 28.81 10.53 -9.65
C THR A 16 27.42 10.21 -10.23
N PRO A 17 27.01 8.94 -10.27
CA PRO A 17 25.66 8.59 -10.68
C PRO A 17 24.67 9.23 -9.71
N TYR A 18 23.57 9.76 -10.26
CA TYR A 18 22.49 10.46 -9.57
C TYR A 18 22.26 9.94 -8.14
N PRO A 19 22.19 10.82 -7.12
CA PRO A 19 21.74 10.41 -5.81
C PRO A 19 20.32 9.87 -5.98
N TRP A 20 20.08 8.66 -5.50
CA TRP A 20 18.76 8.04 -5.40
C TRP A 20 17.81 9.06 -4.76
N ARG A 21 17.03 9.78 -5.57
CA ARG A 21 15.93 10.57 -5.05
C ARG A 21 14.97 9.57 -4.43
N PRO A 22 14.57 9.73 -3.16
CA PRO A 22 13.46 8.97 -2.62
C PRO A 22 12.30 9.10 -3.61
N ARG A 23 11.75 7.99 -4.10
CA ARG A 23 10.51 8.05 -4.89
C ARG A 23 9.44 8.59 -3.96
N THR A 24 8.99 9.80 -4.22
CA THR A 24 7.94 10.48 -3.45
C THR A 24 6.58 9.99 -3.95
N PHE A 25 5.59 9.83 -3.07
CA PHE A 25 4.29 9.23 -3.46
C PHE A 25 3.32 10.25 -4.04
N ARG A 26 3.51 11.53 -3.75
CA ARG A 26 3.09 12.65 -4.60
C ARG A 26 4.04 12.80 -5.81
N SER A 27 4.12 11.75 -6.63
CA SER A 27 4.95 11.74 -7.84
C SER A 27 4.28 12.50 -8.99
N ASN A 28 5.04 12.96 -9.98
CA ASN A 28 4.48 13.58 -11.19
C ASN A 28 3.45 12.67 -11.87
N ALA A 29 3.68 11.35 -11.88
CA ALA A 29 2.75 10.39 -12.46
C ALA A 29 1.43 10.30 -11.67
N ALA A 30 1.48 10.44 -10.34
CA ALA A 30 0.26 10.48 -9.53
C ALA A 30 -0.52 11.79 -9.76
N LEU A 31 0.18 12.92 -9.88
CA LEU A 31 -0.45 14.22 -10.18
C LEU A 31 -1.04 14.24 -11.60
N GLU A 32 -0.35 13.67 -12.57
CA GLU A 32 -0.84 13.49 -13.94
C GLU A 32 -2.10 12.60 -13.94
N ALA A 33 -2.09 11.48 -13.21
CA ALA A 33 -3.28 10.63 -13.08
C ALA A 33 -4.49 11.36 -12.46
N ILE A 34 -4.25 12.27 -11.50
CA ILE A 34 -5.32 13.11 -10.94
C ILE A 34 -5.84 14.11 -11.97
N ALA A 35 -4.94 14.77 -12.72
CA ALA A 35 -5.33 15.70 -13.78
C ALA A 35 -6.14 15.01 -14.88
N THR A 36 -5.69 13.86 -15.36
CA THR A 36 -6.42 13.05 -16.36
C THR A 36 -7.78 12.61 -15.83
N ALA A 37 -7.85 12.14 -14.59
CA ALA A 37 -9.12 11.75 -13.97
C ALA A 37 -10.09 12.93 -13.87
N ALA A 38 -9.60 14.15 -13.60
CA ALA A 38 -10.42 15.34 -13.57
C ALA A 38 -10.94 15.72 -14.98
N GLU A 39 -10.10 15.63 -16.01
CA GLU A 39 -10.51 15.83 -17.41
C GLU A 39 -11.58 14.82 -17.86
N GLU A 40 -11.44 13.57 -17.42
CA GLU A 40 -12.40 12.47 -17.64
C GLU A 40 -13.64 12.54 -16.73
N LYS A 41 -13.73 13.55 -15.85
CA LYS A 41 -14.81 13.74 -14.88
C LYS A 41 -15.01 12.55 -13.94
N VAL A 42 -13.92 11.89 -13.56
CA VAL A 42 -13.92 10.83 -12.56
C VAL A 42 -14.15 11.45 -11.18
N ARG A 43 -15.31 11.19 -10.59
CA ARG A 43 -15.71 11.77 -9.29
C ARG A 43 -15.48 10.87 -8.08
N THR A 44 -15.01 9.65 -8.29
CA THR A 44 -14.67 8.72 -7.20
C THR A 44 -13.18 8.48 -7.11
N VAL A 45 -12.61 8.66 -5.93
CA VAL A 45 -11.18 8.41 -5.66
C VAL A 45 -11.04 7.39 -4.54
N ALA A 46 -10.08 6.47 -4.65
CA ALA A 46 -9.66 5.60 -3.56
C ALA A 46 -8.16 5.76 -3.29
N LEU A 47 -7.82 6.18 -2.08
CA LEU A 47 -6.45 6.27 -1.61
C LEU A 47 -6.18 5.07 -0.71
N TYR A 48 -5.09 4.34 -0.94
CA TYR A 48 -4.73 3.21 -0.07
C TYR A 48 -3.37 3.38 0.59
N ASN A 49 -3.25 2.93 1.83
CA ASN A 49 -2.00 2.98 2.58
C ASN A 49 -0.93 2.11 1.89
N TYR A 50 0.12 2.74 1.39
CA TYR A 50 1.27 2.10 0.76
C TYR A 50 2.49 2.18 1.68
N PRO A 51 3.33 1.12 1.78
CA PRO A 51 3.27 -0.17 1.10
C PRO A 51 2.53 -1.24 1.92
N SER A 52 1.34 -0.92 2.48
CA SER A 52 0.56 -1.89 3.23
C SER A 52 -0.08 -2.93 2.30
N PHE A 53 0.08 -4.21 2.64
CA PHE A 53 -0.62 -5.26 1.91
C PHE A 53 -2.13 -5.22 2.18
N SER A 54 -2.54 -4.89 3.41
CA SER A 54 -3.95 -4.64 3.77
C SER A 54 -4.53 -3.49 2.94
N GLY A 55 -3.76 -2.42 2.74
CA GLY A 55 -4.14 -1.30 1.87
C GLY A 55 -4.28 -1.72 0.40
N ALA A 56 -3.31 -2.46 -0.14
CA ALA A 56 -3.35 -2.92 -1.53
C ALA A 56 -4.50 -3.91 -1.82
N ILE A 57 -4.79 -4.83 -0.90
CA ILE A 57 -5.94 -5.73 -1.01
C ILE A 57 -7.27 -4.95 -0.87
N SER A 58 -7.32 -3.95 0.00
CA SER A 58 -8.48 -3.04 0.07
C SER A 58 -8.69 -2.31 -1.27
N ALA A 59 -7.62 -1.86 -1.91
CA ALA A 59 -7.66 -1.23 -3.23
C ALA A 59 -8.13 -2.20 -4.32
N LEU A 60 -7.74 -3.48 -4.25
CA LEU A 60 -8.28 -4.53 -5.13
C LEU A 60 -9.81 -4.63 -5.01
N PHE A 61 -10.36 -4.64 -3.79
CA PHE A 61 -11.82 -4.73 -3.63
C PHE A 61 -12.56 -3.49 -4.14
N ALA A 62 -12.00 -2.30 -3.94
CA ALA A 62 -12.52 -1.08 -4.56
C ALA A 62 -12.49 -1.16 -6.09
N HIS A 63 -11.35 -1.60 -6.66
CA HIS A 63 -11.20 -1.81 -8.10
C HIS A 63 -12.26 -2.77 -8.65
N LEU A 64 -12.39 -3.95 -8.05
CA LEU A 64 -13.37 -4.96 -8.46
C LEU A 64 -14.80 -4.42 -8.41
N TYR A 65 -15.18 -3.71 -7.34
CA TYR A 65 -16.52 -3.14 -7.18
C TYR A 65 -16.83 -2.11 -8.27
N HIS A 66 -15.91 -1.17 -8.49
CA HIS A 66 -16.09 -0.11 -9.48
C HIS A 66 -16.09 -0.65 -10.91
N SER A 67 -15.19 -1.59 -11.24
CA SER A 67 -15.16 -2.26 -12.54
C SER A 67 -16.43 -3.07 -12.81
N ARG A 68 -16.96 -3.77 -11.79
CA ARG A 68 -18.20 -4.56 -11.90
C ARG A 68 -19.41 -3.72 -12.31
N LEU A 69 -19.47 -2.48 -11.81
CA LEU A 69 -20.57 -1.55 -12.06
C LEU A 69 -20.28 -0.59 -13.23
N ASN A 70 -19.13 -0.75 -13.90
CA ASN A 70 -18.64 0.16 -14.93
C ASN A 70 -18.63 1.63 -14.46
N LEU A 71 -18.25 1.85 -13.19
CA LEU A 71 -18.15 3.17 -12.58
C LEU A 71 -16.69 3.64 -12.58
N PRO A 72 -16.39 4.85 -13.08
CA PRO A 72 -15.03 5.37 -13.07
C PRO A 72 -14.55 5.61 -11.63
N CYS A 73 -13.34 5.15 -11.33
CA CYS A 73 -12.68 5.37 -10.04
C CYS A 73 -11.17 5.51 -10.22
N LEU A 74 -10.61 6.59 -9.69
CA LEU A 74 -9.17 6.80 -9.62
C LEU A 74 -8.63 6.16 -8.33
N ILE A 75 -7.73 5.19 -8.45
CA ILE A 75 -7.12 4.52 -7.30
C ILE A 75 -5.64 4.85 -7.22
N LEU A 76 -5.18 5.39 -6.08
CA LEU A 76 -3.80 5.87 -5.91
C LEU A 76 -3.16 5.34 -4.61
N PRO A 77 -1.86 5.02 -4.63
CA PRO A 77 -1.11 4.74 -3.42
C PRO A 77 -0.90 6.03 -2.63
N SER A 78 -1.14 5.97 -1.32
CA SER A 78 -0.87 7.04 -0.37
C SER A 78 0.19 6.59 0.63
N SER A 79 1.19 7.43 0.88
CA SER A 79 2.27 7.16 1.83
C SER A 79 2.41 8.31 2.81
N SER A 80 2.84 8.00 4.03
CA SER A 80 3.23 9.04 5.00
C SER A 80 4.49 9.81 4.59
N VAL A 81 5.28 9.26 3.66
CA VAL A 81 6.48 9.90 3.10
C VAL A 81 6.05 10.71 1.87
N GLU A 82 5.75 11.98 2.10
CA GLU A 82 5.18 12.94 1.13
C GLU A 82 3.78 12.51 0.61
N PRO A 83 2.74 12.69 1.45
CA PRO A 83 1.37 12.32 1.10
C PRO A 83 0.78 13.24 0.03
N LEU A 84 -0.21 12.72 -0.70
CA LEU A 84 -1.13 13.53 -1.51
C LEU A 84 -1.86 14.51 -0.59
N ARG A 85 -2.05 15.73 -1.09
CA ARG A 85 -2.67 16.81 -0.35
C ARG A 85 -4.12 16.98 -0.78
N VAL A 86 -4.91 17.64 0.06
CA VAL A 86 -6.31 17.90 -0.27
C VAL A 86 -6.41 18.77 -1.53
N GLU A 87 -5.51 19.74 -1.67
CA GLU A 87 -5.47 20.66 -2.81
C GLU A 87 -5.16 19.95 -4.13
N ASP A 88 -4.54 18.76 -4.09
CA ASP A 88 -4.28 17.98 -5.30
C ASP A 88 -5.59 17.49 -5.96
N PHE A 89 -6.69 17.39 -5.20
CA PHE A 89 -7.99 16.91 -5.68
C PHE A 89 -9.02 18.02 -5.92
N CYS A 90 -8.67 19.27 -5.61
CA CYS A 90 -9.56 20.43 -5.74
C CYS A 90 -9.38 21.07 -7.12
N VAL A 91 -10.04 20.52 -8.15
CA VAL A 91 -10.04 21.11 -9.50
C VAL A 91 -11.17 22.14 -9.61
N GLU A 92 -10.92 23.24 -10.33
CA GLU A 92 -11.88 24.34 -10.47
C GLU A 92 -13.20 23.86 -11.13
N GLY A 93 -14.31 23.95 -10.38
CA GLY A 93 -15.67 23.88 -10.93
C GLY A 93 -16.43 22.56 -10.75
N GLU A 94 -15.79 21.44 -10.44
CA GLU A 94 -16.46 20.16 -10.13
C GLU A 94 -15.74 19.42 -8.98
N GLY A 95 -16.48 19.10 -7.91
CA GLY A 95 -15.96 18.35 -6.76
C GLY A 95 -15.99 16.82 -6.97
N LEU A 96 -15.45 16.10 -5.99
CA LEU A 96 -15.56 14.63 -5.95
C LEU A 96 -16.92 14.24 -5.34
N ASP A 97 -17.46 13.09 -5.73
CA ASP A 97 -18.66 12.50 -5.11
C ASP A 97 -18.25 11.69 -3.86
N THR A 98 -17.21 10.86 -4.00
CA THR A 98 -16.76 9.95 -2.94
C THR A 98 -15.24 9.80 -2.92
N CYS A 99 -14.64 9.85 -1.73
CA CYS A 99 -13.26 9.48 -1.49
C CYS A 99 -13.16 8.34 -0.46
N TYR A 100 -12.55 7.23 -0.85
CA TYR A 100 -12.23 6.13 0.05
C TYR A 100 -10.81 6.27 0.60
N LEU A 101 -10.65 6.17 1.92
CA LEU A 101 -9.34 6.04 2.57
C LEU A 101 -9.18 4.61 3.07
N LEU A 102 -8.29 3.84 2.44
CA LEU A 102 -8.19 2.39 2.60
C LEU A 102 -6.95 2.04 3.42
N ASP A 103 -7.16 1.45 4.60
CA ASP A 103 -6.13 1.11 5.57
C ASP A 103 -5.39 2.32 6.20
N PHE A 104 -6.05 3.48 6.24
CA PHE A 104 -5.67 4.66 7.01
C PHE A 104 -6.82 5.67 7.07
N ILE A 105 -6.74 6.62 8.02
CA ILE A 105 -7.68 7.75 8.13
C ILE A 105 -7.00 9.12 7.93
N GLY A 106 -5.68 9.14 7.82
CA GLY A 106 -4.87 10.36 7.74
C GLY A 106 -4.61 11.04 9.09
N PRO A 107 -3.86 12.16 9.11
CA PRO A 107 -3.68 12.95 10.32
C PRO A 107 -4.99 13.64 10.73
N LYS A 108 -5.09 14.04 12.00
CA LYS A 108 -6.28 14.71 12.56
C LYS A 108 -6.74 15.89 11.69
N GLY A 109 -8.03 15.94 11.37
CA GLY A 109 -8.64 16.93 10.48
C GLY A 109 -8.43 16.70 8.98
N PHE A 110 -7.64 15.71 8.55
CA PHE A 110 -7.41 15.43 7.13
C PHE A 110 -8.70 15.04 6.39
N ALA A 111 -9.42 14.03 6.89
CA ALA A 111 -10.65 13.56 6.27
C ALA A 111 -11.74 14.65 6.21
N SER A 112 -11.87 15.45 7.27
CA SER A 112 -12.80 16.60 7.33
C SER A 112 -12.43 17.67 6.31
N LYS A 113 -11.14 18.05 6.20
CA LYS A 113 -10.68 19.00 5.18
C LYS A 113 -10.91 18.48 3.77
N LEU A 114 -10.65 17.20 3.53
CA LEU A 114 -10.89 16.55 2.24
C LEU A 114 -12.38 16.63 1.86
N SER A 115 -13.27 16.27 2.78
CA SER A 115 -14.72 16.37 2.55
C SER A 115 -15.17 17.80 2.24
N GLN A 116 -14.64 18.79 2.97
CA GLN A 116 -15.04 20.20 2.82
C GLN A 116 -14.51 20.84 1.55
N GLN A 117 -13.22 20.64 1.24
CA GLN A 117 -12.57 21.31 0.11
C GLN A 117 -12.79 20.59 -1.21
N ALA A 118 -12.86 19.26 -1.22
CA ALA A 118 -13.19 18.48 -2.41
C ALA A 118 -14.70 18.24 -2.56
N MET A 119 -15.52 18.74 -1.63
CA MET A 119 -16.98 18.63 -1.60
C MET A 119 -17.52 17.19 -1.71
N CYS A 120 -16.88 16.24 -1.04
CA CYS A 120 -17.15 14.82 -1.21
C CYS A 120 -17.51 14.07 0.08
N GLU A 121 -18.17 12.92 -0.08
CA GLU A 121 -18.30 11.93 0.99
C GLU A 121 -16.95 11.24 1.21
N VAL A 122 -16.46 11.18 2.45
CA VAL A 122 -15.21 10.50 2.79
C VAL A 122 -15.51 9.25 3.61
N ILE A 123 -15.08 8.09 3.13
CA ILE A 123 -15.30 6.81 3.80
C ILE A 123 -13.95 6.18 4.10
N ALA A 124 -13.58 6.16 5.38
CA ALA A 124 -12.25 5.76 5.81
C ALA A 124 -12.28 4.43 6.58
N PHE A 125 -11.28 3.60 6.37
CA PHE A 125 -11.12 2.28 7.00
C PHE A 125 -9.74 2.17 7.65
N ASP A 126 -9.69 1.75 8.91
CA ASP A 126 -8.45 1.43 9.61
C ASP A 126 -8.74 0.39 10.71
N HIS A 127 -7.71 -0.31 11.18
CA HIS A 127 -7.82 -1.27 12.28
C HIS A 127 -6.86 -0.93 13.44
N ARG A 128 -6.05 0.12 13.30
CA ARG A 128 -4.98 0.43 14.24
C ARG A 128 -5.50 1.33 15.35
N LYS A 129 -5.18 0.98 16.60
CA LYS A 129 -5.53 1.79 17.79
C LYS A 129 -5.17 3.28 17.68
N PRO A 130 -4.00 3.69 17.13
CA PRO A 130 -3.68 5.11 16.91
C PRO A 130 -4.69 5.86 16.04
N ALA A 131 -5.41 5.20 15.13
CA ALA A 131 -6.42 5.82 14.29
C ALA A 131 -7.52 6.49 15.14
N LEU A 132 -7.93 5.88 16.25
CA LEU A 132 -8.95 6.45 17.13
C LEU A 132 -8.58 7.84 17.67
N THR A 133 -7.29 8.18 17.76
CA THR A 133 -6.83 9.50 18.23
C THR A 133 -6.89 10.60 17.16
N GLN A 134 -7.01 10.21 15.88
CA GLN A 134 -7.07 11.17 14.76
C GLN A 134 -8.52 11.46 14.32
N ILE A 135 -9.51 10.74 14.85
CA ILE A 135 -10.92 11.01 14.60
C ILE A 135 -11.32 12.30 15.32
N ASP A 136 -11.90 13.24 14.58
CA ASP A 136 -12.44 14.47 15.16
C ASP A 136 -13.80 14.21 15.80
N CYS A 137 -13.96 14.54 17.08
CA CYS A 137 -15.21 14.33 17.82
C CYS A 137 -16.36 15.26 17.38
N CYS A 138 -16.05 16.33 16.64
CA CYS A 138 -17.02 17.29 16.07
C CYS A 138 -17.10 17.11 14.54
N GLY A 139 -17.26 15.85 14.11
CA GLY A 139 -17.05 15.40 12.73
C GLY A 139 -17.98 16.03 11.69
N ASP A 140 -17.47 16.19 10.47
CA ASP A 140 -18.28 16.52 9.29
C ASP A 140 -19.22 15.32 9.01
N PRO A 141 -20.55 15.53 8.84
CA PRO A 141 -21.50 14.45 8.61
C PRO A 141 -21.26 13.66 7.32
N ARG A 142 -20.47 14.18 6.38
CA ARG A 142 -20.06 13.48 5.15
C ARG A 142 -18.84 12.58 5.36
N VAL A 143 -18.30 12.51 6.57
CA VAL A 143 -17.14 11.67 6.89
C VAL A 143 -17.56 10.48 7.73
N THR A 144 -17.37 9.28 7.19
CA THR A 144 -17.63 8.01 7.89
C THR A 144 -16.32 7.30 8.22
N PHE A 145 -16.09 7.05 9.51
CA PHE A 145 -14.93 6.31 9.99
C PHE A 145 -15.31 4.86 10.37
N ASN A 146 -14.81 3.90 9.61
CA ASN A 146 -14.95 2.47 9.86
C ASN A 146 -13.67 1.94 10.53
N VAL A 147 -13.46 2.29 11.80
CA VAL A 147 -12.29 1.83 12.56
C VAL A 147 -12.64 0.59 13.38
N ASN A 148 -12.07 -0.56 13.02
CA ASN A 148 -12.35 -1.84 13.67
C ASN A 148 -11.09 -2.47 14.27
N LEU A 149 -10.98 -2.53 15.59
CA LEU A 149 -9.81 -3.10 16.27
C LEU A 149 -9.80 -4.65 16.30
N ALA A 150 -10.90 -5.29 15.90
CA ALA A 150 -11.07 -6.74 15.93
C ALA A 150 -10.99 -7.40 14.55
N LYS A 151 -10.93 -6.60 13.48
CA LYS A 151 -10.93 -7.04 12.08
C LYS A 151 -9.91 -6.22 11.29
N SER A 152 -9.23 -6.81 10.32
CA SER A 152 -8.30 -6.04 9.48
C SER A 152 -9.04 -5.06 8.56
N SER A 153 -8.34 -4.01 8.11
CA SER A 153 -8.90 -3.05 7.15
C SER A 153 -9.36 -3.75 5.87
N SER A 154 -8.56 -4.67 5.34
CA SER A 154 -8.88 -5.42 4.13
C SER A 154 -10.14 -6.28 4.27
N ALA A 155 -10.34 -6.95 5.41
CA ALA A 155 -11.56 -7.72 5.66
C ALA A 155 -12.79 -6.81 5.81
N ALA A 156 -12.66 -5.67 6.50
CA ALA A 156 -13.75 -4.69 6.61
C ALA A 156 -14.15 -4.08 5.24
N VAL A 157 -13.16 -3.77 4.41
CA VAL A 157 -13.38 -3.22 3.05
C VAL A 157 -14.03 -4.28 2.13
N TYR A 158 -13.61 -5.54 2.23
CA TYR A 158 -14.24 -6.64 1.49
C TYR A 158 -15.73 -6.75 1.80
N GLU A 159 -16.09 -6.76 3.08
CA GLU A 159 -17.49 -6.82 3.51
C GLU A 159 -18.26 -5.58 3.08
N TYR A 160 -17.66 -4.39 3.21
CA TYR A 160 -18.28 -3.14 2.80
C TYR A 160 -18.66 -3.14 1.32
N PHE A 161 -17.72 -3.44 0.42
CA PHE A 161 -18.01 -3.45 -1.01
C PHE A 161 -18.91 -4.61 -1.44
N SER A 162 -18.84 -5.76 -0.77
CA SER A 162 -19.75 -6.88 -1.02
C SER A 162 -21.19 -6.50 -0.66
N ASN A 163 -21.41 -5.90 0.51
CA ASN A 163 -22.74 -5.44 0.94
C ASN A 163 -23.24 -4.27 0.10
N LYS A 164 -22.35 -3.35 -0.28
CA LYS A 164 -22.68 -2.22 -1.15
C LYS A 164 -23.12 -2.70 -2.54
N LEU A 165 -22.48 -3.73 -3.08
CA LEU A 165 -22.84 -4.34 -4.37
C LEU A 165 -24.23 -4.99 -4.32
N VAL A 166 -24.52 -5.75 -3.26
CA VAL A 166 -25.84 -6.35 -3.04
C VAL A 166 -26.92 -5.28 -2.91
N SER A 167 -26.62 -4.16 -2.25
CA SER A 167 -27.59 -3.06 -2.07
C SER A 167 -27.88 -2.28 -3.35
N MET A 168 -26.91 -2.22 -4.28
CA MET A 168 -27.08 -1.53 -5.57
C MET A 168 -27.71 -2.41 -6.65
N MET A 169 -27.53 -3.73 -6.59
CA MET A 169 -28.14 -4.64 -7.55
C MET A 169 -29.61 -4.86 -7.19
N PHE A 170 -30.52 -4.53 -8.12
CA PHE A 170 -31.95 -4.85 -7.96
C PHE A 170 -32.13 -6.36 -7.77
N PRO A 171 -33.13 -6.81 -6.99
CA PRO A 171 -33.33 -8.23 -6.65
C PRO A 171 -33.55 -9.17 -7.84
N ASP A 172 -33.74 -8.64 -9.05
CA ASP A 172 -34.02 -9.39 -10.28
C ASP A 172 -32.77 -9.80 -11.09
N VAL A 173 -31.60 -9.22 -10.78
CA VAL A 173 -30.32 -9.63 -11.38
C VAL A 173 -29.60 -10.46 -10.34
N GLY A 174 -29.47 -11.77 -10.60
CA GLY A 174 -29.00 -12.78 -9.64
C GLY A 174 -27.80 -12.35 -8.78
N ALA A 175 -27.76 -12.85 -7.54
CA ALA A 175 -26.81 -12.47 -6.49
C ALA A 175 -25.39 -12.22 -7.02
N ALA A 176 -25.06 -10.94 -7.14
CA ALA A 176 -23.82 -10.49 -7.71
C ALA A 176 -22.72 -10.48 -6.64
N ASN A 177 -21.91 -11.54 -6.58
CA ASN A 177 -20.76 -11.58 -5.69
C ASN A 177 -19.61 -10.69 -6.21
N LEU A 178 -18.87 -10.06 -5.30
CA LEU A 178 -17.70 -9.25 -5.66
C LEU A 178 -16.58 -10.10 -6.29
N LEU A 179 -16.46 -11.35 -5.83
CA LEU A 179 -15.53 -12.35 -6.32
C LEU A 179 -16.30 -13.53 -6.92
N ASN A 180 -15.72 -14.22 -7.90
CA ASN A 180 -16.19 -15.54 -8.28
C ASN A 180 -15.87 -16.57 -7.17
N SER A 181 -16.48 -17.75 -7.24
CA SER A 181 -16.34 -18.77 -6.19
C SER A 181 -14.90 -19.25 -5.96
N GLU A 182 -14.10 -19.37 -7.02
CA GLU A 182 -12.70 -19.80 -6.93
C GLU A 182 -11.83 -18.73 -6.24
N ASP A 183 -11.92 -17.50 -6.73
CA ASP A 183 -11.18 -16.36 -6.20
C ASP A 183 -11.58 -16.04 -4.76
N GLN A 184 -12.87 -16.20 -4.43
CA GLN A 184 -13.37 -16.03 -3.07
C GLN A 184 -12.68 -17.00 -2.11
N VAL A 185 -12.69 -18.30 -2.39
CA VAL A 185 -12.06 -19.31 -1.52
C VAL A 185 -10.57 -19.04 -1.36
N ARG A 186 -9.89 -18.62 -2.43
CA ARG A 186 -8.46 -18.30 -2.40
C ARG A 186 -8.17 -17.05 -1.58
N LEU A 187 -8.85 -15.94 -1.85
CA LEU A 187 -8.63 -14.68 -1.16
C LEU A 187 -9.09 -14.70 0.30
N GLU A 188 -10.15 -15.43 0.66
CA GLU A 188 -10.54 -15.59 2.07
C GLU A 188 -9.43 -16.24 2.90
N LYS A 189 -8.70 -17.21 2.34
CA LYS A 189 -7.52 -17.79 3.02
C LYS A 189 -6.42 -16.75 3.22
N VAL A 190 -6.13 -15.97 2.17
CA VAL A 190 -5.12 -14.90 2.22
C VAL A 190 -5.52 -13.83 3.25
N LEU A 191 -6.79 -13.42 3.28
CA LEU A 191 -7.34 -12.46 4.23
C LEU A 191 -7.19 -12.93 5.68
N LYS A 192 -7.42 -14.21 5.97
CA LYS A 192 -7.21 -14.77 7.33
C LYS A 192 -5.76 -14.60 7.79
N TYR A 193 -4.79 -14.87 6.92
CA TYR A 193 -3.37 -14.68 7.22
C TYR A 193 -2.99 -13.20 7.39
N ILE A 194 -3.51 -12.31 6.54
CA ILE A 194 -3.31 -10.86 6.69
C ILE A 194 -3.89 -10.38 8.01
N GLU A 195 -5.11 -10.78 8.34
CA GLU A 195 -5.77 -10.36 9.58
C GLU A 195 -5.03 -10.84 10.83
N ASP A 196 -4.57 -12.09 10.84
CA ASP A 196 -3.76 -12.63 11.95
C ASP A 196 -2.47 -11.82 12.18
N ALA A 197 -1.81 -11.38 11.09
CA ALA A 197 -0.62 -10.53 11.15
C ALA A 197 -0.94 -9.08 11.55
N ASP A 198 -1.93 -8.45 10.92
CA ASP A 198 -2.33 -7.06 11.16
C ASP A 198 -2.76 -6.85 12.62
N LEU A 199 -3.53 -7.81 13.15
CA LEU A 199 -4.00 -7.80 14.54
C LEU A 199 -3.00 -8.39 15.53
N ARG A 200 -1.82 -8.79 15.05
CA ARG A 200 -0.70 -9.32 15.86
C ARG A 200 -1.09 -10.51 16.73
N ARG A 201 -1.97 -11.37 16.20
CA ARG A 201 -2.43 -12.60 16.86
C ARG A 201 -1.37 -13.70 16.76
N TRP A 202 -0.70 -13.80 15.60
CA TRP A 202 0.33 -14.79 15.31
C TRP A 202 -0.11 -16.25 15.56
N SER A 203 -1.39 -16.52 15.32
CA SER A 203 -2.04 -17.78 15.69
C SER A 203 -2.09 -18.80 14.56
N LEU A 204 -1.97 -18.36 13.31
CA LEU A 204 -2.07 -19.24 12.15
C LEU A 204 -0.78 -20.04 11.91
N PRO A 205 -0.90 -21.29 11.43
CA PRO A 205 0.27 -22.11 11.10
C PRO A 205 1.06 -21.44 9.98
N GLU A 206 2.39 -21.52 10.05
CA GLU A 206 3.29 -20.95 9.06
C GLU A 206 3.18 -19.42 8.88
N ILE A 207 2.56 -18.68 9.83
CA ILE A 207 2.38 -17.22 9.74
C ILE A 207 3.70 -16.46 9.53
N LYS A 208 4.81 -16.95 10.11
CA LYS A 208 6.14 -16.38 9.91
C LYS A 208 6.62 -16.55 8.46
N ALA A 209 6.41 -17.72 7.86
CA ALA A 209 6.75 -17.96 6.48
C ALA A 209 5.86 -17.10 5.56
N PHE A 210 4.56 -17.09 5.80
CA PHE A 210 3.61 -16.25 5.08
C PHE A 210 4.03 -14.77 5.06
N THR A 211 4.34 -14.19 6.23
CA THR A 211 4.72 -12.77 6.34
C THR A 211 6.06 -12.45 5.69
N ILE A 212 7.02 -13.39 5.69
CA ILE A 212 8.27 -13.25 4.93
C ILE A 212 7.99 -13.26 3.43
N GLY A 213 7.21 -14.22 2.93
CA GLY A 213 6.80 -14.28 1.53
C GLY A 213 6.07 -13.01 1.10
N LEU A 214 5.20 -12.47 1.97
CA LEU A 214 4.48 -11.22 1.73
C LEU A 214 5.40 -9.99 1.67
N SER A 215 6.53 -10.01 2.40
CA SER A 215 7.42 -8.85 2.47
C SER A 215 8.07 -8.51 1.12
N GLU A 216 8.33 -9.51 0.27
CA GLU A 216 8.85 -9.31 -1.08
C GLU A 216 7.83 -8.63 -2.00
N TRP A 217 6.54 -8.75 -1.72
CA TRP A 217 5.48 -8.14 -2.52
C TRP A 217 5.40 -6.63 -2.38
N ARG A 218 5.94 -6.04 -1.30
CA ARG A 218 5.81 -4.61 -0.99
C ARG A 218 6.23 -3.69 -2.14
N SER A 219 7.26 -4.06 -2.91
CA SER A 219 7.74 -3.28 -4.06
C SER A 219 6.80 -3.33 -5.28
N LYS A 220 5.86 -4.29 -5.31
CA LYS A 220 4.88 -4.51 -6.39
C LYS A 220 3.53 -3.84 -6.11
N LEU A 221 3.32 -3.29 -4.91
CA LEU A 221 2.03 -2.76 -4.45
C LEU A 221 1.73 -1.32 -4.90
N ASN A 222 2.49 -0.77 -5.85
CA ASN A 222 2.25 0.57 -6.37
C ASN A 222 1.55 0.45 -7.73
N CYS A 223 0.24 0.74 -7.77
CA CYS A 223 -0.58 0.61 -8.98
C CYS A 223 -0.16 1.54 -10.12
N ILE A 224 0.50 2.66 -9.82
CA ILE A 224 1.02 3.58 -10.86
C ILE A 224 2.20 2.95 -11.61
N THR A 225 3.10 2.29 -10.87
CA THR A 225 4.30 1.69 -11.47
C THR A 225 4.12 0.22 -11.85
N ASN A 226 3.06 -0.42 -11.38
CA ASN A 226 2.72 -1.81 -11.67
C ASN A 226 1.26 -1.87 -12.19
N PRO A 227 1.04 -1.78 -13.51
CA PRO A 227 -0.30 -1.79 -14.07
C PRO A 227 -1.02 -3.14 -13.88
N TYR A 228 -0.27 -4.24 -13.65
CA TYR A 228 -0.82 -5.57 -13.42
C TYR A 228 -1.04 -5.91 -11.93
N MET A 229 -1.00 -4.90 -11.06
CA MET A 229 -1.05 -5.12 -9.62
C MET A 229 -2.33 -5.87 -9.21
N TYR A 230 -3.49 -5.51 -9.77
CA TYR A 230 -4.77 -6.08 -9.37
C TYR A 230 -4.91 -7.54 -9.79
N GLU A 231 -4.51 -7.89 -11.02
CA GLU A 231 -4.49 -9.26 -11.52
C GLU A 231 -3.53 -10.12 -10.70
N GLN A 232 -2.36 -9.58 -10.35
CA GLN A 232 -1.38 -10.27 -9.50
C GLN A 232 -1.90 -10.49 -8.08
N LEU A 233 -2.58 -9.49 -7.49
CA LEU A 233 -3.18 -9.61 -6.16
C LEU A 233 -4.35 -10.60 -6.17
N LEU A 234 -5.17 -10.61 -7.22
CA LEU A 234 -6.27 -11.56 -7.37
C LEU A 234 -5.75 -13.00 -7.47
N GLY A 235 -4.63 -13.20 -8.17
CA GLY A 235 -3.96 -14.49 -8.33
C GLY A 235 -3.13 -14.95 -7.13
N ILE A 236 -3.06 -14.18 -6.04
CA ILE A 236 -2.21 -14.54 -4.90
C ILE A 236 -2.77 -15.74 -4.12
N SER A 237 -1.87 -16.60 -3.64
CA SER A 237 -2.22 -17.76 -2.82
C SER A 237 -1.42 -17.78 -1.51
N SER A 238 -2.09 -18.16 -0.41
CA SER A 238 -1.41 -18.36 0.87
C SER A 238 -0.38 -19.49 0.80
N SER A 239 -0.63 -20.55 0.03
CA SER A 239 0.32 -21.67 -0.15
C SER A 239 1.62 -21.20 -0.76
N ASP A 240 1.53 -20.36 -1.79
CA ASP A 240 2.69 -19.93 -2.58
C ASP A 240 3.51 -18.93 -1.78
N LEU A 241 2.84 -18.04 -1.03
CA LEU A 241 3.48 -17.14 -0.08
C LEU A 241 4.21 -17.89 1.02
N ILE A 242 3.60 -18.93 1.60
CA ILE A 242 4.22 -19.77 2.62
C ILE A 242 5.42 -20.54 2.04
N ALA A 243 5.26 -21.18 0.89
CA ALA A 243 6.33 -21.93 0.22
C ALA A 243 7.53 -21.02 -0.07
N LYS A 244 7.27 -19.83 -0.61
CA LYS A 244 8.30 -18.81 -0.87
C LYS A 244 8.98 -18.34 0.41
N GLY A 245 8.20 -18.06 1.46
CA GLY A 245 8.75 -17.70 2.77
C GLY A 245 9.63 -18.78 3.37
N ASN A 246 9.24 -20.05 3.25
CA ASN A 246 10.03 -21.19 3.71
C ASN A 246 11.32 -21.36 2.91
N LEU A 247 11.29 -21.13 1.59
CA LEU A 247 12.50 -21.10 0.76
C LEU A 247 13.47 -19.99 1.23
N ASP A 248 12.94 -18.80 1.53
CA ASP A 248 13.77 -17.68 2.00
C ASP A 248 14.35 -17.94 3.40
N ILE A 249 13.56 -18.52 4.32
CA ILE A 249 14.02 -18.94 5.65
C ILE A 249 15.16 -19.95 5.50
N SER A 250 14.95 -20.99 4.68
CA SER A 250 15.95 -22.05 4.45
C SER A 250 17.23 -21.48 3.85
N SER A 251 17.13 -20.64 2.81
CA SER A 251 18.27 -19.98 2.20
C SER A 251 19.08 -19.13 3.19
N ARG A 252 18.39 -18.34 4.03
CA ARG A 252 19.03 -17.55 5.09
C ARG A 252 19.68 -18.44 6.16
N GLN A 253 19.06 -19.56 6.52
CA GLN A 253 19.63 -20.49 7.49
C GLN A 253 20.90 -21.15 6.94
N ILE A 254 20.90 -21.59 5.68
CA ILE A 254 22.08 -22.16 5.01
C ILE A 254 23.21 -21.12 4.97
N ALA A 255 22.90 -19.88 4.59
CA ALA A 255 23.87 -18.79 4.57
C ALA A 255 24.42 -18.48 5.96
N ALA A 256 23.57 -18.48 6.99
CA ALA A 256 23.96 -18.28 8.39
C ALA A 256 24.88 -19.41 8.88
N ASN A 257 24.54 -20.68 8.63
CA ASN A 257 25.37 -21.83 9.00
C ASN A 257 26.74 -21.74 8.33
N LYS A 258 26.78 -21.50 7.01
CA LYS A 258 28.03 -21.30 6.26
C LYS A 258 28.86 -20.12 6.78
N PHE A 259 28.20 -19.08 7.30
CA PHE A 259 28.88 -17.97 7.94
C PHE A 259 29.47 -18.41 9.27
N LEU A 260 28.66 -18.99 10.17
CA LEU A 260 29.04 -19.45 11.51
C LEU A 260 30.13 -20.52 11.54
N ASP A 261 30.22 -21.37 10.49
CA ASP A 261 31.30 -22.35 10.34
C ASP A 261 32.70 -21.71 10.16
N LYS A 262 32.77 -20.38 10.03
CA LYS A 262 34.03 -19.64 10.01
C LYS A 262 34.36 -19.17 11.42
N THR A 263 35.57 -19.44 11.89
CA THR A 263 36.13 -18.73 13.05
C THR A 263 36.34 -17.26 12.69
N PHE A 264 35.77 -16.35 13.48
CA PHE A 264 35.96 -14.91 13.31
C PHE A 264 36.71 -14.35 14.50
N LYS A 265 37.80 -13.62 14.23
CA LYS A 265 38.43 -12.81 15.26
C LYS A 265 37.58 -11.59 15.56
N VAL A 266 37.06 -11.50 16.77
CA VAL A 266 36.37 -10.31 17.27
C VAL A 266 37.39 -9.37 17.89
N ARG A 267 37.51 -8.17 17.32
CA ARG A 267 38.39 -7.12 17.85
C ARG A 267 37.67 -6.28 18.90
N LEU A 268 38.12 -6.37 20.14
CA LEU A 268 37.54 -5.62 21.25
C LEU A 268 38.01 -4.16 21.22
N GLY A 269 37.07 -3.21 21.25
CA GLY A 269 37.39 -1.78 21.18
C GLY A 269 38.14 -1.37 19.91
N ARG A 270 37.76 -1.93 18.75
CA ARG A 270 38.50 -1.76 17.48
C ARG A 270 39.94 -2.29 17.51
N GLY A 271 40.24 -3.19 18.46
CA GLY A 271 41.56 -3.80 18.65
C GLY A 271 42.35 -3.22 19.83
N LEU A 272 41.84 -2.17 20.49
CA LEU A 272 42.49 -1.56 21.65
C LEU A 272 42.53 -2.47 22.88
N TYR A 273 41.60 -3.42 22.98
CA TYR A 273 41.48 -4.34 24.12
C TYR A 273 41.75 -5.80 23.73
N GLY A 274 42.45 -6.03 22.61
CA GLY A 274 42.82 -7.36 22.12
C GLY A 274 41.81 -7.99 21.15
N GLU A 275 42.05 -9.26 20.84
CA GLU A 275 41.24 -10.08 19.94
C GLU A 275 40.82 -11.38 20.64
N CYS A 276 39.56 -11.80 20.48
CA CYS A 276 39.11 -13.15 20.81
C CYS A 276 38.70 -13.90 19.53
N LEU A 277 38.83 -15.23 19.55
CA LEU A 277 38.30 -16.13 18.53
C LEU A 277 36.84 -16.50 18.84
#